data_AF-A0A8S3U6W9-F1
#
_entry.id   AF-A0A8S3U6W9-F1
#
_cell.length_a   1.000
_cell.length_b   1.000
_cell.length_c   1.000
_cell.angle_alpha   90.00
_cell.angle_beta   90.00
_cell.angle_gamma   90.00
#
_symmetry.space_group_name_H-M   'P 1'
#
loop_
_entity.id
_entity.type
_entity.pdbx_description
1 polymer ?
#
loop_
_entity_poly.entity_id
_entity_poly.type
_entity_poly.pdbx_seq_one_letter_code
_entity_poly.pdbx_strand_id
1 'polypeptide(L)'
;METVTITGPDVETREELQAVISRAIQSASPKGKCSDLAGEGEYTCNNVFRGLAIIICNENFKEPNKPRRCCDDDLQLTKETFSNLKFLVLAFKDLTGRQIDLVLDIAAGQEEFHMKSDCFACVVASHGNERHRPVDDKQPPGLYFRDHCVYGVDNEPVATKQIVKKFSEVTSLKNKPKLFFIQACRIVPNGICSIDEGHTVSVDPSNFQDEVILKNADDIPEPSFFDRLFGRKTNTIDTTKIIRVLDPPCEDDCLIVYSSNSEKESYGRHDSYINGGWMLISLYNAVDKYLQALQMKTIDHIDIIDVLYEMTSYVAKRMEVNLKETDYHHRKAAVVFEHCFHRELYFK
;
A
#
# COMPACT_ATOMS: atom_id res chain seq x y z
N MET A 1 -7.37 -10.64 20.13
CA MET A 1 -6.04 -9.99 20.25
C MET A 1 -6.29 -8.53 20.55
N GLU A 2 -5.47 -7.95 21.43
CA GLU A 2 -5.63 -6.57 21.85
C GLU A 2 -5.17 -5.64 20.72
N THR A 3 -6.09 -4.86 20.15
CA THR A 3 -5.74 -3.83 19.17
C THR A 3 -5.65 -2.50 19.90
N VAL A 4 -4.47 -1.87 19.88
CA VAL A 4 -4.28 -0.55 20.52
C VAL A 4 -4.49 0.52 19.45
N THR A 5 -5.51 1.35 19.64
CA THR A 5 -5.76 2.53 18.80
C THR A 5 -5.30 3.77 19.54
N ILE A 6 -4.46 4.56 18.91
CA ILE A 6 -3.84 5.77 19.44
C ILE A 6 -4.27 6.91 18.51
N THR A 7 -5.10 7.82 19.02
CA THR A 7 -5.57 8.98 18.25
C THR A 7 -4.62 10.16 18.44
N GLY A 8 -4.30 10.84 17.34
CA GLY A 8 -3.13 11.72 17.20
C GLY A 8 -3.15 13.16 17.75
N PRO A 9 -4.14 13.69 18.49
CA PRO A 9 -3.91 14.94 19.21
C PRO A 9 -3.30 14.75 20.60
N ASP A 10 -3.30 13.54 21.18
CA ASP A 10 -2.97 13.33 22.61
C ASP A 10 -1.56 12.78 22.87
N VAL A 11 -0.71 12.64 21.85
CA VAL A 11 0.69 12.18 22.01
C VAL A 11 1.65 13.15 21.33
N GLU A 12 2.29 13.99 22.14
CA GLU A 12 3.13 15.10 21.66
C GLU A 12 4.63 14.76 21.74
N THR A 13 5.03 13.81 22.59
CA THR A 13 6.45 13.53 22.86
C THR A 13 6.91 12.13 22.43
N ARG A 14 8.22 11.98 22.19
CA ARG A 14 8.85 10.70 21.84
C ARG A 14 8.69 9.69 22.99
N GLU A 15 8.82 10.18 24.22
CA GLU A 15 8.74 9.41 25.45
C GLU A 15 7.33 8.81 25.64
N GLU A 16 6.28 9.58 25.37
CA GLU A 16 4.90 9.09 25.43
C GLU A 16 4.64 8.02 24.36
N LEU A 17 5.04 8.27 23.10
CA LEU A 17 4.94 7.27 22.04
C LEU A 17 5.68 5.98 22.41
N GLN A 18 6.88 6.11 22.96
CA GLN A 18 7.70 4.97 23.38
C GLN A 18 7.06 4.20 24.53
N ALA A 19 6.45 4.89 25.50
CA ALA A 19 5.74 4.27 26.60
C ALA A 19 4.50 3.50 26.12
N VAL A 20 3.74 4.07 25.18
CA VAL A 20 2.54 3.43 24.61
C VAL A 20 2.92 2.19 23.81
N ILE A 21 3.89 2.28 22.91
CA ILE A 21 4.37 1.15 22.11
C ILE A 21 4.93 0.04 23.02
N SER A 22 5.76 0.40 24.00
CA SER A 22 6.32 -0.55 24.97
C SER A 22 5.23 -1.28 25.75
N ARG A 23 4.19 -0.56 26.21
CA ARG A 23 3.07 -1.16 26.95
C ARG A 23 2.31 -2.17 26.09
N ALA A 24 2.03 -1.83 24.84
CA ALA A 24 1.34 -2.73 23.91
C ALA A 24 2.16 -3.99 23.61
N ILE A 25 3.49 -3.85 23.49
CA ILE A 25 4.40 -4.99 23.32
C ILE A 25 4.43 -5.86 24.57
N GLN A 26 4.39 -5.28 25.76
CA GLN A 26 4.36 -6.03 27.03
C GLN A 26 3.04 -6.78 27.22
N SER A 27 1.91 -6.27 26.71
CA SER A 27 0.61 -6.96 26.74
C SER A 27 0.38 -7.91 25.56
N ALA A 28 1.33 -7.99 24.62
CA ALA A 28 1.23 -8.80 23.42
C ALA A 28 1.01 -10.28 23.75
N SER A 29 -0.03 -10.87 23.16
CA SER A 29 -0.29 -12.30 23.26
C SER A 29 0.47 -13.07 22.19
N PRO A 30 1.08 -14.22 22.50
CA PRO A 30 1.67 -15.10 21.49
C PRO A 30 0.64 -15.53 20.43
N LYS A 31 1.10 -15.74 19.19
CA LYS A 31 0.20 -16.07 18.07
C LYS A 31 -0.39 -17.49 18.11
N GLY A 32 0.00 -18.30 19.10
CA GLY A 32 -0.32 -19.73 19.21
C GLY A 32 0.80 -20.62 18.66
N LYS A 33 0.74 -21.94 18.93
CA LYS A 33 1.72 -22.89 18.38
C LYS A 33 1.44 -23.12 16.89
N CYS A 34 2.40 -22.77 16.04
CA CYS A 34 2.49 -23.30 14.68
C CYS A 34 3.25 -24.63 14.77
N SER A 35 2.55 -25.76 14.64
CA SER A 35 3.17 -27.10 14.63
C SER A 35 3.94 -27.39 13.34
N ASP A 36 3.65 -26.62 12.30
CA ASP A 36 4.09 -26.92 10.95
C ASP A 36 5.46 -26.29 10.73
N LEU A 37 6.44 -27.16 10.48
CA LEU A 37 7.76 -26.73 10.04
C LEU A 37 7.61 -26.03 8.69
N ALA A 38 8.38 -24.96 8.49
CA ALA A 38 8.48 -24.32 7.19
C ALA A 38 9.02 -25.33 6.18
N GLY A 39 8.35 -25.43 5.02
CA GLY A 39 8.81 -26.23 3.89
C GLY A 39 10.13 -25.72 3.32
N GLU A 40 10.74 -26.53 2.46
CA GLU A 40 11.91 -26.08 1.69
C GLU A 40 11.51 -24.91 0.79
N GLY A 41 12.18 -23.77 0.93
CA GLY A 41 11.85 -22.55 0.18
C GLY A 41 10.86 -21.60 0.87
N GLU A 42 10.35 -21.92 2.08
CA GLU A 42 9.40 -21.08 2.81
C GLU A 42 10.10 -20.17 3.85
N TYR A 43 9.50 -19.00 4.14
CA TYR A 43 9.86 -18.20 5.31
C TYR A 43 9.45 -18.92 6.60
N THR A 44 10.36 -18.91 7.58
CA THR A 44 10.08 -19.48 8.89
C THR A 44 9.04 -18.65 9.63
N CYS A 45 7.86 -19.22 9.85
CA CYS A 45 6.74 -18.60 10.55
C CYS A 45 6.43 -19.32 11.89
N ASN A 46 7.44 -19.60 12.72
CA ASN A 46 7.27 -20.33 13.98
C ASN A 46 7.74 -19.56 15.21
N ASN A 47 7.99 -18.25 15.10
CA ASN A 47 8.34 -17.43 16.25
C ASN A 47 7.13 -17.21 17.18
N VAL A 48 7.41 -16.62 18.35
CA VAL A 48 6.40 -16.40 19.41
C VAL A 48 5.28 -15.46 18.95
N PHE A 49 5.64 -14.44 18.17
CA PHE A 49 4.72 -13.43 17.65
C PHE A 49 4.73 -13.44 16.13
N ARG A 50 3.60 -13.05 15.51
CA ARG A 50 3.57 -12.81 14.07
C ARG A 50 4.44 -11.61 13.72
N GLY A 51 4.26 -10.50 14.45
CA GLY A 51 4.93 -9.24 14.19
C GLY A 51 4.13 -8.03 14.64
N LEU A 52 4.77 -6.86 14.55
CA LEU A 52 4.06 -5.57 14.63
C LEU A 52 3.40 -5.26 13.30
N ALA A 53 2.17 -4.75 13.37
CA ALA A 53 1.52 -4.06 12.26
C ALA A 53 1.27 -2.60 12.66
N ILE A 54 2.02 -1.68 12.05
CA ILE A 54 1.86 -0.23 12.26
C ILE A 54 0.88 0.29 11.21
N ILE A 55 -0.26 0.81 11.64
CA ILE A 55 -1.29 1.37 10.76
C ILE A 55 -1.35 2.86 11.00
N ILE A 56 -1.13 3.66 9.97
CA ILE A 56 -1.22 5.13 10.02
C ILE A 56 -2.31 5.54 9.04
N CYS A 57 -3.37 6.19 9.54
CA CYS A 57 -4.44 6.71 8.71
C CYS A 57 -4.64 8.20 9.00
N ASN A 58 -4.46 9.04 7.99
CA ASN A 58 -4.61 10.49 8.10
C ASN A 58 -5.88 10.94 7.36
N GLU A 59 -6.70 11.72 8.05
CA GLU A 59 -7.99 12.25 7.60
C GLU A 59 -7.99 13.77 7.55
N ASN A 60 -7.63 14.43 8.65
CA ASN A 60 -7.94 15.84 8.89
C ASN A 60 -6.72 16.71 8.62
N PHE A 61 -6.49 17.02 7.34
CA PHE A 61 -5.34 17.81 6.90
C PHE A 61 -5.59 19.32 7.06
N LYS A 62 -4.50 20.06 7.27
CA LYS A 62 -4.51 21.52 7.09
C LYS A 62 -4.83 21.85 5.63
N GLU A 63 -5.54 22.96 5.41
CA GLU A 63 -5.73 23.53 4.07
C GLU A 63 -4.37 23.68 3.35
N PRO A 64 -4.28 23.42 2.03
CA PRO A 64 -5.39 23.25 1.07
C PRO A 64 -5.87 21.80 0.86
N ASN A 65 -5.32 20.83 1.59
CA ASN A 65 -5.67 19.42 1.38
C ASN A 65 -7.03 19.09 2.00
N LYS A 66 -7.92 18.47 1.22
CA LYS A 66 -9.27 18.11 1.66
C LYS A 66 -9.24 16.91 2.62
N PRO A 67 -10.21 16.77 3.54
CA PRO A 67 -10.27 15.61 4.41
C PRO A 67 -10.50 14.27 3.66
N ARG A 68 -9.87 13.19 4.14
CA ARG A 68 -10.08 11.82 3.63
C ARG A 68 -11.22 11.12 4.39
N ARG A 69 -12.47 11.37 3.99
CA ARG A 69 -13.68 10.88 4.68
C ARG A 69 -13.87 9.36 4.79
N CYS A 70 -12.97 8.56 4.22
CA CYS A 70 -12.96 7.09 4.32
C CYS A 70 -11.93 6.57 5.35
N CYS A 71 -11.29 7.45 6.11
CA CYS A 71 -10.19 7.12 7.00
C CYS A 71 -10.59 6.18 8.16
N ASP A 72 -11.79 6.35 8.72
CA ASP A 72 -12.25 5.47 9.81
C ASP A 72 -12.49 4.04 9.31
N ASP A 73 -13.05 3.90 8.11
CA ASP A 73 -13.23 2.60 7.46
C ASP A 73 -11.88 1.97 7.08
N ASP A 74 -10.95 2.75 6.53
CA ASP A 74 -9.57 2.29 6.27
C ASP A 74 -8.92 1.73 7.55
N LEU A 75 -9.07 2.45 8.67
CA LEU A 75 -8.51 2.07 9.96
C LEU A 75 -9.16 0.78 10.48
N GLN A 76 -10.49 0.66 10.38
CA GLN A 76 -11.20 -0.54 10.81
C GLN A 76 -10.81 -1.77 9.96
N LEU A 77 -10.89 -1.67 8.64
CA LEU A 77 -10.58 -2.76 7.70
C LEU A 77 -9.16 -3.28 7.92
N THR A 78 -8.19 -2.37 8.06
CA THR A 78 -6.79 -2.75 8.25
C THR A 78 -6.54 -3.32 9.66
N LYS A 79 -7.15 -2.75 10.71
CA LYS A 79 -7.07 -3.33 12.06
C LYS A 79 -7.60 -4.76 12.09
N GLU A 80 -8.77 -5.01 11.49
CA GLU A 80 -9.36 -6.34 11.41
C GLU A 80 -8.48 -7.29 10.60
N THR A 81 -8.04 -6.88 9.41
CA THR A 81 -7.17 -7.67 8.53
C THR A 81 -5.92 -8.17 9.27
N PHE A 82 -5.13 -7.25 9.84
CA PHE A 82 -3.87 -7.61 10.47
C PHE A 82 -4.05 -8.31 11.83
N SER A 83 -5.12 -7.99 12.57
CA SER A 83 -5.46 -8.74 13.80
C SER A 83 -5.86 -10.18 13.49
N ASN A 84 -6.59 -10.41 12.40
CA ASN A 84 -6.98 -11.75 11.96
C ASN A 84 -5.76 -12.56 11.51
N LEU A 85 -4.79 -11.92 10.86
CA LEU A 85 -3.46 -12.48 10.52
C LEU A 85 -2.50 -12.60 11.73
N LYS A 86 -3.00 -12.30 12.94
CA LYS A 86 -2.32 -12.49 14.23
C LYS A 86 -1.20 -11.50 14.55
N PHE A 87 -1.17 -10.34 13.88
CA PHE A 87 -0.24 -9.26 14.22
C PHE A 87 -0.65 -8.56 15.52
N LEU A 88 0.33 -8.01 16.23
CA LEU A 88 0.09 -6.96 17.22
C LEU A 88 -0.11 -5.64 16.47
N VAL A 89 -1.36 -5.18 16.43
CA VAL A 89 -1.74 -3.99 15.66
C VAL A 89 -1.66 -2.74 16.52
N LEU A 90 -0.88 -1.77 16.05
CA LEU A 90 -0.81 -0.40 16.58
C LEU A 90 -1.34 0.57 15.53
N ALA A 91 -2.50 1.15 15.80
CA ALA A 91 -3.21 2.02 14.89
C ALA A 91 -3.10 3.48 15.32
N PHE A 92 -2.69 4.35 14.40
CA PHE A 92 -2.48 5.78 14.61
C PHE A 92 -3.35 6.58 13.65
N LYS A 93 -4.05 7.59 14.18
CA LYS A 93 -4.91 8.50 13.38
C LYS A 93 -4.38 9.93 13.43
N ASP A 94 -4.36 10.60 12.28
CA ASP A 94 -4.06 12.04 12.14
C ASP A 94 -2.66 12.45 12.65
N LEU A 95 -1.62 11.76 12.19
CA LEU A 95 -0.23 12.08 12.52
C LEU A 95 0.34 13.19 11.64
N THR A 96 1.11 14.11 12.23
CA THR A 96 2.02 15.03 11.52
C THR A 96 3.17 14.28 10.85
N GLY A 97 3.85 14.90 9.88
CA GLY A 97 4.99 14.27 9.21
C GLY A 97 6.08 13.85 10.20
N ARG A 98 6.35 14.69 11.21
CA ARG A 98 7.27 14.37 12.30
C ARG A 98 6.79 13.22 13.18
N GLN A 99 5.50 13.14 13.51
CA GLN A 99 4.96 12.04 14.31
C GLN A 99 5.01 10.71 13.54
N ILE A 100 4.76 10.71 12.23
CA ILE A 100 4.95 9.53 11.37
C ILE A 100 6.39 9.02 11.53
N ASP A 101 7.38 9.91 11.37
CA ASP A 101 8.80 9.57 11.49
C ASP A 101 9.14 8.98 12.88
N LEU A 102 8.67 9.63 13.96
CA LEU A 102 8.89 9.18 15.34
C LEU A 102 8.27 7.82 15.63
N VAL A 103 7.01 7.60 15.21
CA VAL A 103 6.32 6.30 15.41
C VAL A 103 7.08 5.18 14.73
N LEU A 104 7.52 5.40 13.49
CA LEU A 104 8.24 4.41 12.71
C LEU A 104 9.64 4.15 13.29
N ASP A 105 10.35 5.17 13.74
CA ASP A 105 11.65 5.02 14.42
C ASP A 105 11.54 4.21 15.72
N ILE A 106 10.55 4.51 16.55
CA ILE A 106 10.34 3.79 17.81
C ILE A 106 9.96 2.34 17.52
N ALA A 107 9.09 2.10 16.54
CA ALA A 107 8.71 0.76 16.12
C ALA A 107 9.89 -0.03 15.54
N ALA A 108 10.72 0.58 14.68
CA ALA A 108 11.93 -0.04 14.14
C ALA A 108 12.92 -0.42 15.26
N GLY A 109 13.05 0.42 16.30
CA GLY A 109 13.92 0.18 17.45
C GLY A 109 13.49 -0.96 18.40
N GLN A 110 12.37 -1.66 18.15
CA GLN A 110 11.88 -2.76 19.00
C GLN A 110 12.61 -4.10 18.72
N GLU A 111 13.95 -4.08 18.73
CA GLU A 111 14.81 -5.20 18.33
C GLU A 111 14.47 -6.52 19.05
N GLU A 112 14.21 -6.48 20.36
CA GLU A 112 13.88 -7.69 21.13
C GLU A 112 12.54 -8.33 20.71
N PHE A 113 11.55 -7.50 20.37
CA PHE A 113 10.26 -7.97 19.91
C PHE A 113 10.34 -8.51 18.49
N HIS A 114 11.04 -7.80 17.61
CA HIS A 114 11.30 -8.21 16.24
C HIS A 114 12.08 -9.52 16.17
N MET A 115 13.04 -9.74 17.07
CA MET A 115 13.78 -11.01 17.16
C MET A 115 12.84 -12.19 17.38
N LYS A 116 11.77 -12.01 18.16
CA LYS A 116 10.74 -13.01 18.48
C LYS A 116 9.51 -12.96 17.55
N SER A 117 9.58 -12.17 16.47
CA SER A 117 8.52 -12.01 15.49
C SER A 117 8.86 -12.72 14.18
N ASP A 118 7.86 -13.18 13.43
CA ASP A 118 8.06 -13.75 12.09
C ASP A 118 8.32 -12.70 11.02
N CYS A 119 7.63 -11.56 11.11
CA CYS A 119 7.60 -10.55 10.05
C CYS A 119 7.22 -9.18 10.63
N PHE A 120 7.13 -8.19 9.75
CA PHE A 120 6.67 -6.84 10.05
C PHE A 120 5.67 -6.36 8.99
N ALA A 121 4.69 -5.55 9.39
CA ALA A 121 3.78 -4.88 8.47
C ALA A 121 3.62 -3.39 8.78
N CYS A 122 3.46 -2.58 7.74
CA CYS A 122 3.15 -1.18 7.83
C CYS A 122 2.08 -0.80 6.79
N VAL A 123 1.03 -0.13 7.24
CA VAL A 123 -0.02 0.43 6.38
C VAL A 123 -0.01 1.93 6.54
N VAL A 124 0.03 2.67 5.43
CA VAL A 124 -0.14 4.11 5.44
C VAL A 124 -1.25 4.51 4.48
N ALA A 125 -2.33 5.06 5.03
CA ALA A 125 -3.45 5.62 4.29
C ALA A 125 -3.46 7.15 4.48
N SER A 126 -3.10 7.89 3.44
CA SER A 126 -2.97 9.35 3.50
C SER A 126 -3.12 9.97 2.11
N HIS A 127 -3.07 11.30 2.04
CA HIS A 127 -2.73 11.95 0.78
C HIS A 127 -1.29 11.61 0.40
N GLY A 128 -0.99 11.69 -0.89
CA GLY A 128 0.35 11.51 -1.39
C GLY A 128 0.52 12.04 -2.79
N ASN A 129 1.78 12.13 -3.22
CA ASN A 129 2.16 12.48 -4.56
C ASN A 129 3.60 12.02 -4.85
N GLU A 130 3.99 12.10 -6.11
CA GLU A 130 5.38 11.97 -6.52
C GLU A 130 6.02 13.34 -6.63
N ARG A 131 7.15 13.51 -5.93
CA ARG A 131 7.91 14.76 -5.90
C ARG A 131 9.27 14.54 -6.52
N HIS A 132 9.80 15.56 -7.19
CA HIS A 132 11.18 15.53 -7.67
C HIS A 132 12.13 15.33 -6.49
N ARG A 133 13.03 14.36 -6.62
CA ARG A 133 14.14 14.18 -5.69
C ARG A 133 15.06 15.40 -5.83
N PRO A 134 15.56 15.97 -4.72
CA PRO A 134 16.66 16.93 -4.79
C PRO A 134 17.81 16.34 -5.61
N VAL A 135 18.36 17.11 -6.53
CA VAL A 135 19.52 16.68 -7.34
C VAL A 135 20.66 16.42 -6.37
N ASP A 136 21.11 15.18 -6.26
CA ASP A 136 22.37 14.86 -5.59
C ASP A 136 23.53 15.04 -6.58
N ASP A 137 24.72 15.36 -6.06
CA ASP A 137 25.92 15.61 -6.87
C ASP A 137 26.37 14.40 -7.73
N LYS A 138 25.72 13.24 -7.61
CA LYS A 138 26.03 12.00 -8.32
C LYS A 138 25.03 11.68 -9.44
N GLN A 139 23.99 12.49 -9.65
CA GLN A 139 23.03 12.24 -10.74
C GLN A 139 23.62 12.56 -12.12
N PRO A 140 23.42 11.68 -13.12
CA PRO A 140 23.78 11.99 -14.49
C PRO A 140 23.06 13.24 -14.97
N PRO A 141 23.74 14.16 -15.68
CA PRO A 141 23.08 15.30 -16.31
C PRO A 141 21.93 14.83 -17.21
N GLY A 142 20.74 15.42 -17.05
CA GLY A 142 19.54 15.08 -17.83
C GLY A 142 18.72 13.90 -17.31
N LEU A 143 19.10 13.30 -16.17
CA LEU A 143 18.31 12.26 -15.49
C LEU A 143 17.64 12.84 -14.24
N TYR A 144 16.31 12.76 -14.17
CA TYR A 144 15.53 13.23 -13.02
C TYR A 144 14.80 12.06 -12.36
N PHE A 145 14.84 12.02 -11.03
CA PHE A 145 14.11 11.04 -10.23
C PHE A 145 12.97 11.69 -9.47
N ARG A 146 11.90 10.93 -9.26
CA ARG A 146 10.84 11.29 -8.32
C ARG A 146 10.77 10.25 -7.22
N ASP A 147 10.48 10.72 -6.02
CA ASP A 147 10.14 9.87 -4.88
C ASP A 147 8.65 10.03 -4.58
N HIS A 148 7.99 8.91 -4.32
CA HIS A 148 6.64 8.95 -3.78
C HIS A 148 6.70 9.35 -2.29
N CYS A 149 5.82 10.25 -1.88
CA CYS A 149 5.65 10.61 -0.49
C CYS A 149 4.17 10.59 -0.07
N VAL A 150 3.98 10.32 1.21
CA VAL A 150 2.71 10.47 1.93
C VAL A 150 2.75 11.74 2.77
N TYR A 151 1.59 12.28 3.14
CA TYR A 151 1.52 13.49 3.96
C TYR A 151 1.15 13.21 5.41
N GLY A 152 1.79 13.95 6.31
CA GLY A 152 1.21 14.23 7.62
C GLY A 152 0.01 15.18 7.52
N VAL A 153 -0.80 15.24 8.58
CA VAL A 153 -1.94 16.19 8.65
C VAL A 153 -1.50 17.67 8.63
N ASP A 154 -0.23 17.93 8.94
CA ASP A 154 0.43 19.23 8.80
C ASP A 154 0.89 19.54 7.37
N ASN A 155 0.60 18.66 6.40
CA ASN A 155 1.06 18.71 5.01
C ASN A 155 2.57 18.52 4.81
N GLU A 156 3.29 18.12 5.86
CA GLU A 156 4.69 17.78 5.74
C GLU A 156 4.84 16.41 5.05
N PRO A 157 5.66 16.32 3.98
CA PRO A 157 5.85 15.09 3.22
C PRO A 157 6.77 14.11 3.95
N VAL A 158 6.44 12.82 3.88
CA VAL A 158 7.31 11.72 4.32
C VAL A 158 7.54 10.80 3.13
N ALA A 159 8.78 10.65 2.69
CA ALA A 159 9.11 9.81 1.55
C ALA A 159 8.87 8.32 1.88
N THR A 160 8.12 7.61 1.04
CA THR A 160 7.83 6.18 1.28
C THR A 160 9.10 5.34 1.25
N LYS A 161 10.09 5.74 0.44
CA LYS A 161 11.43 5.17 0.47
C LYS A 161 12.08 5.23 1.87
N GLN A 162 11.92 6.34 2.60
CA GLN A 162 12.47 6.46 3.95
C GLN A 162 11.72 5.57 4.95
N ILE A 163 10.39 5.44 4.79
CA ILE A 163 9.57 4.52 5.58
C ILE A 163 10.07 3.08 5.42
N VAL A 164 10.24 2.61 4.18
CA VAL A 164 10.73 1.25 3.90
C VAL A 164 12.14 1.06 4.45
N LYS A 165 13.04 2.03 4.20
CA LYS A 165 14.44 1.96 4.61
C LYS A 165 14.63 1.79 6.12
N LYS A 166 13.80 2.45 6.95
CA LYS A 166 13.88 2.33 8.41
C LYS A 166 13.77 0.89 8.91
N PHE A 167 13.04 0.02 8.22
CA PHE A 167 12.86 -1.37 8.62
C PHE A 167 13.73 -2.35 7.85
N SER A 168 14.23 -2.00 6.65
CA SER A 168 15.19 -2.85 5.94
C SER A 168 16.55 -2.89 6.64
N GLU A 169 16.91 -1.84 7.37
CA GLU A 169 18.16 -1.73 8.14
C GLU A 169 18.07 -2.33 9.56
N VAL A 170 16.91 -2.85 9.98
CA VAL A 170 16.71 -3.44 11.32
C VAL A 170 17.32 -4.83 11.40
N THR A 171 18.24 -5.03 12.35
CA THR A 171 19.06 -6.26 12.40
C THR A 171 18.21 -7.49 12.73
N SER A 172 17.29 -7.38 13.69
CA SER A 172 16.37 -8.46 14.09
C SER A 172 15.30 -8.80 13.06
N LEU A 173 15.13 -7.99 12.00
CA LEU A 173 14.24 -8.23 10.86
C LEU A 173 14.97 -8.76 9.61
N LYS A 174 16.28 -9.05 9.70
CA LYS A 174 17.03 -9.68 8.62
C LYS A 174 16.45 -11.06 8.28
N ASN A 175 16.28 -11.36 6.99
CA ASN A 175 15.67 -12.60 6.49
C ASN A 175 14.21 -12.80 6.90
N LYS A 176 13.52 -11.73 7.34
CA LYS A 176 12.11 -11.74 7.72
C LYS A 176 11.30 -10.84 6.78
N PRO A 177 10.09 -11.25 6.37
CA PRO A 177 9.26 -10.45 5.49
C PRO A 177 8.88 -9.10 6.11
N LYS A 178 8.93 -8.04 5.30
CA LYS A 178 8.52 -6.67 5.67
C LYS A 178 7.50 -6.17 4.65
N LEU A 179 6.26 -6.00 5.08
CA LEU A 179 5.11 -5.76 4.20
C LEU A 179 4.66 -4.30 4.33
N PHE A 180 4.62 -3.55 3.22
CA PHE A 180 4.23 -2.15 3.19
C PHE A 180 3.01 -1.97 2.27
N PHE A 181 1.95 -1.38 2.79
CA PHE A 181 0.73 -1.09 2.03
C PHE A 181 0.45 0.40 2.05
N ILE A 182 0.56 1.05 0.88
CA ILE A 182 0.49 2.50 0.74
C ILE A 182 -0.77 2.90 -0.04
N GLN A 183 -1.79 3.31 0.71
CA GLN A 183 -3.03 3.88 0.19
C GLN A 183 -2.88 5.40 0.07
N ALA A 184 -2.33 5.85 -1.06
CA ALA A 184 -2.14 7.25 -1.38
C ALA A 184 -2.05 7.47 -2.89
N CYS A 185 -2.44 8.65 -3.36
CA CYS A 185 -2.19 9.06 -4.74
C CYS A 185 -0.69 9.10 -5.05
N ARG A 186 -0.34 8.82 -6.31
CA ARG A 186 1.03 8.92 -6.85
C ARG A 186 1.14 9.96 -7.95
N ILE A 187 0.20 10.91 -8.00
CA ILE A 187 0.15 11.99 -8.97
C ILE A 187 1.40 12.88 -8.89
N VAL A 188 1.75 13.53 -10.00
CA VAL A 188 2.81 14.54 -10.01
C VAL A 188 2.16 15.93 -9.91
N PRO A 189 2.47 16.74 -8.89
CA PRO A 189 1.94 18.10 -8.78
C PRO A 189 2.31 18.92 -10.01
N ASN A 190 1.32 19.57 -10.63
CA ASN A 190 1.48 20.34 -11.87
C ASN A 190 1.98 19.51 -13.07
N GLY A 191 2.00 18.18 -12.96
CA GLY A 191 2.26 17.26 -14.07
C GLY A 191 0.97 16.86 -14.78
N ILE A 192 1.10 16.30 -15.98
CA ILE A 192 -0.04 15.66 -16.67
C ILE A 192 -0.32 14.36 -15.91
N CYS A 193 -1.38 14.34 -15.11
CA CYS A 193 -1.88 13.10 -14.54
C CYS A 193 -2.47 12.29 -15.69
N SER A 194 -1.85 11.16 -16.05
CA SER A 194 -2.43 10.29 -17.05
C SER A 194 -3.66 9.63 -16.42
N ILE A 195 -4.85 9.82 -17.00
CA ILE A 195 -6.08 9.19 -16.52
C ILE A 195 -6.10 7.73 -17.01
N ASP A 196 -6.70 6.82 -16.25
CA ASP A 196 -7.04 5.47 -16.72
C ASP A 196 -8.56 5.39 -16.90
N GLU A 197 -8.99 5.40 -18.16
CA GLU A 197 -10.41 5.28 -18.56
C GLU A 197 -10.88 3.83 -18.63
N GLY A 198 -9.96 2.87 -18.45
CA GLY A 198 -10.23 1.45 -18.65
C GLY A 198 -10.50 1.08 -20.11
N HIS A 199 -10.84 -0.19 -20.32
CA HIS A 199 -11.28 -0.69 -21.62
C HIS A 199 -12.39 -1.73 -21.43
N THR A 200 -13.42 -1.67 -22.27
CA THR A 200 -14.51 -2.67 -22.25
C THR A 200 -14.10 -3.88 -23.07
N VAL A 201 -13.98 -5.03 -22.41
CA VAL A 201 -13.72 -6.31 -23.07
C VAL A 201 -15.05 -7.07 -23.18
N SER A 202 -15.54 -7.28 -24.41
CA SER A 202 -16.68 -8.17 -24.66
C SER A 202 -16.19 -9.62 -24.65
N VAL A 203 -16.57 -10.39 -23.63
CA VAL A 203 -16.23 -11.82 -23.55
C VAL A 203 -17.39 -12.64 -24.11
N ASP A 204 -17.15 -13.44 -25.16
CA ASP A 204 -18.11 -14.43 -25.64
C ASP A 204 -18.09 -15.63 -24.67
N PRO A 205 -19.21 -15.95 -23.98
CA PRO A 205 -19.25 -17.04 -23.01
C PRO A 205 -18.94 -18.42 -23.60
N SER A 206 -18.99 -18.58 -24.92
CA SER A 206 -18.78 -19.86 -25.62
C SER A 206 -17.31 -20.21 -25.90
N ASN A 207 -16.37 -19.25 -25.72
CA ASN A 207 -14.95 -19.40 -26.08
C ASN A 207 -13.99 -19.47 -24.88
N PHE A 208 -14.41 -20.06 -23.76
CA PHE A 208 -13.50 -20.34 -22.63
C PHE A 208 -12.52 -21.47 -22.99
N GLN A 209 -11.42 -21.12 -23.66
CA GLN A 209 -10.14 -21.82 -23.62
C GLN A 209 -9.07 -20.78 -23.27
N ASP A 210 -8.29 -21.05 -22.23
CA ASP A 210 -7.26 -20.16 -21.65
C ASP A 210 -6.04 -19.97 -22.58
N GLU A 211 -6.23 -19.42 -23.78
CA GLU A 211 -5.14 -18.90 -24.61
C GLU A 211 -5.38 -17.43 -24.97
N VAL A 212 -4.65 -16.55 -24.27
CA VAL A 212 -4.55 -15.13 -24.62
C VAL A 212 -3.75 -15.02 -25.91
N ILE A 213 -4.44 -14.89 -27.05
CA ILE A 213 -3.81 -14.45 -28.30
C ILE A 213 -3.56 -12.94 -28.17
N LEU A 214 -2.31 -12.57 -27.88
CA LEU A 214 -1.83 -11.20 -28.03
C LEU A 214 -2.00 -10.78 -29.50
N LYS A 215 -2.95 -9.88 -29.79
CA LYS A 215 -3.00 -9.22 -31.09
C LYS A 215 -1.89 -8.16 -31.14
N ASN A 216 -1.16 -8.14 -32.25
CA ASN A 216 -0.02 -7.25 -32.49
C ASN A 216 -0.37 -5.78 -32.30
N ALA A 217 0.62 -5.00 -31.85
CA ALA A 217 0.53 -3.61 -31.43
C ALA A 217 0.29 -2.57 -32.55
N ASP A 218 -0.13 -2.99 -33.74
CA ASP A 218 -0.22 -2.11 -34.92
C ASP A 218 -1.64 -1.52 -35.15
N ASP A 219 -2.65 -1.91 -34.35
CA ASP A 219 -4.03 -1.41 -34.48
C ASP A 219 -4.37 -0.31 -33.44
N ILE A 220 -3.63 0.80 -33.46
CA ILE A 220 -4.03 2.02 -32.72
C ILE A 220 -4.94 2.86 -33.63
N PRO A 221 -6.21 3.14 -33.26
CA PRO A 221 -7.08 3.96 -34.09
C PRO A 221 -6.61 5.42 -34.14
N GLU A 222 -6.68 6.02 -35.32
CA GLU A 222 -6.42 7.45 -35.54
C GLU A 222 -7.32 8.33 -34.64
N PRO A 223 -6.78 9.42 -34.07
CA PRO A 223 -7.51 10.27 -33.14
C PRO A 223 -8.77 10.89 -33.76
N SER A 224 -9.80 11.01 -32.95
CA SER A 224 -11.13 11.46 -33.36
C SER A 224 -11.12 12.92 -33.81
N PHE A 225 -12.17 13.33 -34.52
CA PHE A 225 -12.35 14.73 -34.94
C PHE A 225 -12.37 15.70 -33.75
N PHE A 226 -12.85 15.27 -32.57
CA PHE A 226 -12.88 16.08 -31.35
C PHE A 226 -11.48 16.26 -30.73
N ASP A 227 -10.58 15.28 -30.83
CA ASP A 227 -9.19 15.38 -30.39
C ASP A 227 -8.40 16.46 -31.17
N ARG A 228 -8.76 16.66 -32.44
CA ARG A 228 -8.20 17.70 -33.31
C ARG A 228 -8.77 19.08 -33.02
N LEU A 229 -10.04 19.17 -32.58
CA LEU A 229 -10.74 20.44 -32.41
C LEU A 229 -10.49 21.11 -31.04
N PHE A 230 -10.36 20.30 -29.98
CA PHE A 230 -10.16 20.82 -28.62
C PHE A 230 -8.71 20.84 -28.15
N GLY A 231 -7.80 20.27 -28.95
CA GLY A 231 -6.37 20.25 -28.67
C GLY A 231 -6.03 19.52 -27.38
N ARG A 232 -5.36 18.36 -27.49
CA ARG A 232 -4.46 17.97 -26.39
C ARG A 232 -3.59 19.18 -26.09
N LYS A 233 -3.57 19.66 -24.84
CA LYS A 233 -2.51 20.57 -24.37
C LYS A 233 -1.19 19.82 -24.49
N THR A 234 -0.62 19.83 -25.68
CA THR A 234 0.72 19.35 -25.98
C THR A 234 1.65 20.47 -25.53
N ASN A 235 1.88 20.55 -24.23
CA ASN A 235 3.11 21.17 -23.78
C ASN A 235 4.25 20.30 -24.32
N THR A 236 5.11 20.91 -25.14
CA THR A 236 6.35 20.32 -25.63
C THR A 236 7.06 19.62 -24.48
N ILE A 237 7.04 18.28 -24.47
CA ILE A 237 7.87 17.48 -23.58
C ILE A 237 9.30 17.75 -24.03
N ASP A 238 10.08 18.37 -23.16
CA ASP A 238 11.51 18.54 -23.39
C ASP A 238 12.16 17.15 -23.40
N THR A 239 12.36 16.60 -24.59
CA THR A 239 12.94 15.27 -24.83
C THR A 239 14.41 15.17 -24.39
N THR A 240 15.01 16.28 -23.93
CA THR A 240 16.37 16.28 -23.36
C THR A 240 16.41 15.88 -21.87
N LYS A 241 15.24 15.75 -21.22
CA LYS A 241 15.12 15.31 -19.82
C LYS A 241 14.51 13.91 -19.75
N ILE A 242 15.33 12.89 -19.54
CA ILE A 242 14.84 11.55 -19.29
C ILE A 242 14.40 11.51 -17.82
N ILE A 243 13.09 11.45 -17.57
CA ILE A 243 12.58 11.17 -16.23
C ILE A 243 12.50 9.65 -16.07
N ARG A 244 13.27 9.08 -15.14
CA ARG A 244 13.10 7.68 -14.72
C ARG A 244 12.35 7.68 -13.40
N VAL A 245 11.14 7.13 -13.42
CA VAL A 245 10.48 6.69 -12.19
C VAL A 245 11.26 5.46 -11.73
N LEU A 246 12.13 5.65 -10.74
CA LEU A 246 12.60 4.53 -9.94
C LEU A 246 11.57 4.40 -8.83
N ASP A 247 10.71 3.40 -8.93
CA ASP A 247 10.12 2.86 -7.71
C ASP A 247 11.27 2.57 -6.72
N PRO A 248 11.09 2.85 -5.41
CA PRO A 248 12.17 2.68 -4.44
C PRO A 248 12.76 1.27 -4.60
N PRO A 249 14.11 1.11 -4.57
CA PRO A 249 14.71 -0.21 -4.70
C PRO A 249 14.06 -1.09 -3.65
N CYS A 250 13.35 -2.11 -4.11
CA CYS A 250 12.73 -3.06 -3.24
C CYS A 250 13.87 -3.76 -2.47
N GLU A 251 13.94 -3.47 -1.18
CA GLU A 251 14.99 -3.96 -0.29
C GLU A 251 14.74 -5.45 0.03
N ASP A 252 15.78 -6.18 0.43
CA ASP A 252 15.69 -7.62 0.69
C ASP A 252 14.55 -7.99 1.65
N ASP A 253 13.76 -8.99 1.25
CA ASP A 253 12.56 -9.49 1.93
C ASP A 253 11.44 -8.45 2.13
N CYS A 254 11.43 -7.35 1.36
CA CYS A 254 10.34 -6.40 1.37
C CYS A 254 9.27 -6.73 0.31
N LEU A 255 8.02 -6.42 0.64
CA LEU A 255 6.90 -6.26 -0.28
C LEU A 255 6.38 -4.84 -0.12
N ILE A 256 6.22 -4.12 -1.21
CA ILE A 256 5.62 -2.79 -1.24
C ILE A 256 4.43 -2.82 -2.18
N VAL A 257 3.26 -2.45 -1.66
CA VAL A 257 1.99 -2.41 -2.40
C VAL A 257 1.53 -0.96 -2.45
N TYR A 258 1.36 -0.42 -3.65
CA TYR A 258 0.78 0.89 -3.89
C TYR A 258 -0.63 0.76 -4.46
N SER A 259 -1.55 1.54 -3.91
CA SER A 259 -2.95 1.60 -4.36
C SER A 259 -3.17 2.16 -5.78
N SER A 260 -2.12 2.67 -6.43
CA SER A 260 -2.14 3.24 -7.77
C SER A 260 -0.76 3.11 -8.43
N ASN A 261 -0.70 3.14 -9.77
CA ASN A 261 0.58 3.23 -10.51
C ASN A 261 1.22 4.62 -10.32
N SER A 262 2.50 4.72 -10.67
CA SER A 262 3.17 6.02 -10.80
C SER A 262 2.37 6.99 -11.67
N GLU A 263 2.34 8.26 -11.26
CA GLU A 263 1.60 9.35 -11.92
C GLU A 263 0.07 9.20 -11.93
N LYS A 264 -0.49 8.23 -11.19
CA LYS A 264 -1.95 7.98 -11.14
C LYS A 264 -2.59 8.42 -9.81
N GLU A 265 -3.90 8.61 -9.88
CA GLU A 265 -4.75 8.81 -8.72
C GLU A 265 -5.04 7.48 -8.02
N SER A 266 -5.31 7.56 -6.71
CA SER A 266 -5.81 6.46 -5.92
C SER A 266 -7.21 6.79 -5.44
N TYR A 267 -8.11 5.81 -5.47
CA TYR A 267 -9.53 6.01 -5.18
C TYR A 267 -9.97 5.28 -3.92
N GLY A 268 -11.01 5.83 -3.31
CA GLY A 268 -11.76 5.23 -2.21
C GLY A 268 -13.25 5.44 -2.42
N ARG A 269 -14.05 4.70 -1.66
CA ARG A 269 -15.50 4.77 -1.69
C ARG A 269 -16.03 5.29 -0.35
N HIS A 270 -17.11 6.06 -0.43
CA HIS A 270 -17.89 6.46 0.72
C HIS A 270 -19.37 6.42 0.31
N ASP A 271 -20.00 5.25 0.46
CA ASP A 271 -21.42 4.99 0.30
C ASP A 271 -22.03 4.23 1.51
N SER A 272 -23.27 3.75 1.38
CA SER A 272 -24.01 3.14 2.47
C SER A 272 -23.64 1.68 2.77
N TYR A 273 -22.74 1.05 2.01
CA TYR A 273 -22.48 -0.40 2.11
C TYR A 273 -21.01 -0.75 2.30
N ILE A 274 -20.10 -0.13 1.54
CA ILE A 274 -18.67 -0.43 1.62
C ILE A 274 -17.86 0.85 1.45
N ASN A 275 -17.11 1.19 2.50
CA ASN A 275 -16.33 2.41 2.60
C ASN A 275 -14.86 2.12 2.82
N GLY A 276 -13.97 2.99 2.34
CA GLY A 276 -12.52 2.81 2.40
C GLY A 276 -11.83 3.03 1.06
N GLY A 277 -10.51 3.08 1.08
CA GLY A 277 -9.64 3.00 -0.09
C GLY A 277 -9.83 1.67 -0.81
N TRP A 278 -9.90 1.69 -2.14
CA TRP A 278 -10.21 0.48 -2.92
C TRP A 278 -9.21 -0.64 -2.68
N MET A 279 -7.92 -0.32 -2.53
CA MET A 279 -6.89 -1.31 -2.20
C MET A 279 -7.15 -1.95 -0.83
N LEU A 280 -7.48 -1.16 0.19
CA LEU A 280 -7.64 -1.65 1.56
C LEU A 280 -8.93 -2.48 1.75
N ILE A 281 -10.04 -2.06 1.12
CA ILE A 281 -11.25 -2.87 1.02
C ILE A 281 -10.95 -4.22 0.37
N SER A 282 -10.21 -4.19 -0.75
CA SER A 282 -9.94 -5.40 -1.53
C SER A 282 -8.97 -6.33 -0.79
N LEU A 283 -8.00 -5.78 -0.05
CA LEU A 283 -7.11 -6.54 0.82
C LEU A 283 -7.89 -7.25 1.92
N TYR A 284 -8.78 -6.53 2.61
CA TYR A 284 -9.65 -7.11 3.63
C TYR A 284 -10.48 -8.27 3.08
N ASN A 285 -11.18 -8.05 1.97
CA ASN A 285 -12.03 -9.07 1.35
C ASN A 285 -11.23 -10.31 0.91
N ALA A 286 -10.04 -10.11 0.34
CA ALA A 286 -9.17 -11.22 -0.06
C ALA A 286 -8.74 -12.03 1.18
N VAL A 287 -8.22 -11.37 2.21
CA VAL A 287 -7.79 -12.05 3.45
C VAL A 287 -8.96 -12.76 4.13
N ASP A 288 -10.14 -12.13 4.21
CA ASP A 288 -11.33 -12.73 4.81
C ASP A 288 -11.77 -14.01 4.07
N LYS A 289 -11.76 -13.99 2.72
CA LYS A 289 -12.01 -15.18 1.89
C LYS A 289 -11.07 -16.33 2.26
N TYR A 290 -9.76 -16.07 2.39
CA TYR A 290 -8.79 -17.10 2.77
C TYR A 290 -8.95 -17.57 4.23
N LEU A 291 -9.32 -16.68 5.15
CA LEU A 291 -9.62 -17.05 6.54
C LEU A 291 -10.85 -17.95 6.64
N GLN A 292 -11.89 -17.69 5.86
CA GLN A 292 -13.07 -18.56 5.78
C GLN A 292 -12.69 -19.95 5.23
N ALA A 293 -11.86 -20.00 4.19
CA ALA A 293 -11.34 -21.24 3.63
C ALA A 293 -10.51 -22.05 4.67
N LEU A 294 -9.66 -21.38 5.46
CA LEU A 294 -8.94 -22.00 6.59
C LEU A 294 -9.90 -22.58 7.63
N GLN A 295 -10.96 -21.85 8.01
CA GLN A 295 -11.96 -22.33 8.98
C GLN A 295 -12.70 -23.56 8.45
N MET A 296 -12.98 -23.59 7.15
CA MET A 296 -13.56 -24.73 6.46
C MET A 296 -12.55 -25.86 6.20
N LYS A 297 -11.26 -25.65 6.52
CA LYS A 297 -10.15 -26.58 6.29
C LYS A 297 -10.01 -26.99 4.82
N THR A 298 -10.36 -26.11 3.90
CA THR A 298 -10.18 -26.34 2.46
C THR A 298 -8.78 -25.99 1.99
N ILE A 299 -8.08 -25.15 2.75
CA ILE A 299 -6.66 -24.84 2.66
C ILE A 299 -6.08 -24.95 4.07
N ASP A 300 -4.76 -25.07 4.18
CA ASP A 300 -4.02 -25.14 5.44
C ASP A 300 -3.20 -23.86 5.74
N HIS A 301 -3.05 -22.97 4.76
CA HIS A 301 -2.35 -21.70 4.91
C HIS A 301 -2.92 -20.60 3.99
N ILE A 302 -2.56 -19.34 4.26
CA ILE A 302 -2.82 -18.20 3.36
C ILE A 302 -1.52 -17.84 2.64
N ASP A 303 -1.48 -17.96 1.32
CA ASP A 303 -0.41 -17.42 0.49
C ASP A 303 -0.59 -15.91 0.26
N ILE A 304 0.42 -15.12 0.60
CA ILE A 304 0.37 -13.67 0.40
C ILE A 304 0.27 -13.29 -1.09
N ILE A 305 0.89 -14.05 -1.99
CA ILE A 305 0.86 -13.77 -3.44
C ILE A 305 -0.55 -14.00 -3.98
N ASP A 306 -1.23 -15.05 -3.53
CA ASP A 306 -2.62 -15.31 -3.89
C ASP A 306 -3.57 -14.23 -3.34
N VAL A 307 -3.33 -13.73 -2.12
CA VAL A 307 -4.06 -12.58 -1.57
C VAL A 307 -3.84 -11.34 -2.45
N LEU A 308 -2.60 -11.05 -2.86
CA LEU A 308 -2.29 -9.91 -3.73
C LEU A 308 -2.94 -10.06 -5.11
N TYR A 309 -2.94 -11.25 -5.69
CA TYR A 309 -3.59 -11.54 -6.96
C TYR A 309 -5.11 -11.30 -6.89
N GLU A 310 -5.78 -11.84 -5.86
CA GLU A 310 -7.22 -11.65 -5.68
C GLU A 310 -7.57 -10.18 -5.46
N MET A 311 -6.82 -9.48 -4.60
CA MET A 311 -6.99 -8.06 -4.33
C MET A 311 -6.84 -7.23 -5.61
N THR A 312 -5.75 -7.41 -6.36
CA THR A 312 -5.45 -6.64 -7.59
C THR A 312 -6.48 -6.93 -8.70
N SER A 313 -6.83 -8.21 -8.89
CA SER A 313 -7.87 -8.67 -9.82
C SER A 313 -9.23 -8.04 -9.48
N TYR A 314 -9.58 -7.98 -8.19
CA TYR A 314 -10.85 -7.41 -7.76
C TYR A 314 -10.91 -5.90 -8.02
N VAL A 315 -9.87 -5.13 -7.68
CA VAL A 315 -9.83 -3.68 -8.00
C VAL A 315 -9.95 -3.47 -9.51
N ALA A 316 -9.14 -4.15 -10.31
CA ALA A 316 -9.13 -3.97 -11.76
C ALA A 316 -10.49 -4.32 -12.41
N LYS A 317 -11.12 -5.43 -12.00
CA LYS A 317 -12.35 -5.93 -12.62
C LYS A 317 -13.63 -5.32 -12.07
N ARG A 318 -13.67 -4.96 -10.79
CA ARG A 318 -14.93 -4.63 -10.08
C ARG A 318 -15.04 -3.19 -9.63
N MET A 319 -13.94 -2.45 -9.54
CA MET A 319 -13.95 -1.07 -9.05
C MET A 319 -13.91 -0.07 -10.20
N GLU A 320 -14.77 0.94 -10.14
CA GLU A 320 -14.87 2.02 -11.12
C GLU A 320 -15.47 3.26 -10.45
N VAL A 321 -14.99 4.44 -10.82
CA VAL A 321 -15.51 5.69 -10.26
C VAL A 321 -16.90 5.99 -10.84
N ASN A 322 -17.90 5.94 -9.97
CA ASN A 322 -19.29 6.23 -10.32
C ASN A 322 -19.74 7.63 -9.87
N LEU A 323 -19.02 8.65 -10.34
CA LEU A 323 -19.36 10.06 -10.12
C LEU A 323 -19.95 10.64 -11.40
N LYS A 324 -21.24 10.38 -11.63
CA LYS A 324 -21.99 10.92 -12.77
C LYS A 324 -21.80 12.43 -12.86
N GLU A 325 -21.71 12.95 -14.09
CA GLU A 325 -21.57 14.39 -14.38
C GLU A 325 -20.24 15.03 -13.94
N THR A 326 -19.21 14.22 -13.70
CA THR A 326 -17.85 14.69 -13.45
C THR A 326 -16.87 14.10 -14.48
N ASP A 327 -15.77 14.79 -14.75
CA ASP A 327 -14.64 14.26 -15.54
C ASP A 327 -13.96 13.04 -14.87
N TYR A 328 -14.42 12.67 -13.68
CA TYR A 328 -13.96 11.51 -12.91
C TYR A 328 -14.80 10.26 -13.15
N HIS A 329 -15.92 10.34 -13.87
CA HIS A 329 -16.74 9.15 -14.14
C HIS A 329 -15.98 8.10 -14.98
N HIS A 330 -16.24 6.81 -14.72
CA HIS A 330 -15.62 5.67 -15.39
C HIS A 330 -14.11 5.51 -15.20
N ARG A 331 -13.49 6.27 -14.29
CA ARG A 331 -12.07 6.09 -14.00
C ARG A 331 -11.79 4.77 -13.31
N LYS A 332 -10.66 4.17 -13.68
CA LYS A 332 -10.11 2.94 -13.14
C LYS A 332 -8.83 3.24 -12.36
N ALA A 333 -8.44 2.29 -11.52
CA ALA A 333 -7.12 2.27 -10.90
C ALA A 333 -6.61 0.84 -10.88
N ALA A 334 -5.30 0.70 -10.96
CA ALA A 334 -4.61 -0.57 -10.77
C ALA A 334 -3.79 -0.49 -9.48
N VAL A 335 -3.93 -1.52 -8.63
CA VAL A 335 -3.02 -1.73 -7.52
C VAL A 335 -1.74 -2.35 -8.08
N VAL A 336 -0.58 -1.81 -7.70
CA VAL A 336 0.72 -2.32 -8.11
C VAL A 336 1.49 -2.75 -6.88
N PHE A 337 2.31 -3.78 -7.04
CA PHE A 337 3.19 -4.22 -5.98
C PHE A 337 4.53 -4.69 -6.53
N GLU A 338 5.56 -4.57 -5.71
CA GLU A 338 6.90 -5.06 -5.96
C GLU A 338 7.37 -5.82 -4.73
N HIS A 339 8.04 -6.96 -4.92
CA HIS A 339 8.60 -7.73 -3.81
C HIS A 339 9.97 -8.31 -4.13
N CYS A 340 10.77 -8.47 -3.07
CA CYS A 340 12.13 -9.00 -3.11
C CYS A 340 12.24 -10.14 -2.11
N PHE A 341 11.21 -11.00 -2.15
CA PHE A 341 11.17 -12.20 -1.35
C PHE A 341 12.11 -13.24 -1.93
N HIS A 342 12.92 -13.82 -1.06
CA HIS A 342 13.79 -14.94 -1.39
C HIS A 342 13.11 -16.30 -1.19
N ARG A 343 11.90 -16.29 -0.63
CA ARG A 343 11.16 -17.44 -0.12
C ARG A 343 9.66 -17.20 -0.22
N GLU A 344 8.88 -18.27 -0.20
CA GLU A 344 7.42 -18.20 -0.17
C GLU A 344 6.93 -17.78 1.22
N LEU A 345 5.92 -16.90 1.28
CA LEU A 345 5.36 -16.39 2.53
C LEU A 345 3.94 -16.91 2.72
N TYR A 346 3.82 -17.81 3.69
CA TYR A 346 2.56 -18.40 4.11
C TYR A 346 2.18 -17.98 5.52
N PHE A 347 0.95 -17.50 5.69
CA PHE A 347 0.35 -17.33 7.00
C PHE A 347 -0.42 -18.61 7.38
N LYS A 348 0.26 -19.45 8.14
CA LYS A 348 -0.28 -20.62 8.84
C LYS A 348 -0.91 -20.21 10.16
#